data_AF-A0A2H3DH22-F1
#
_entry.id   AF-A0A2H3DH22-F1
#
_cell.length_a   1.000
_cell.length_b   1.000
_cell.length_c   1.000
_cell.angle_alpha   90.00
_cell.angle_beta   90.00
_cell.angle_gamma   90.00
#
_symmetry.space_group_name_H-M   'P 1'
#
loop_
_entity.id
_entity.type
_entity.pdbx_description
1 polymer ?
#
loop_
_entity_poly.entity_id
_entity_poly.type
_entity_poly.pdbx_seq_one_letter_code
_entity_poly.pdbx_strand_id
1 'polypeptide(L)' 'LVRRTRGGSYVLAELDGSLVGGTVTQFRVIPYHVRHSIELPKKIHDLVDVSPQTLKEL' A
#
# COMPACT_ATOMS: atom_id res chain seq x y z
N LEU A 1 -2.23 -7.13 0.15
CA LEU A 1 -2.45 -8.43 -0.52
C LEU A 1 -3.91 -8.53 -0.95
N VAL A 2 -4.22 -8.99 -2.17
CA VAL A 2 -5.59 -9.24 -2.62
C VAL A 2 -5.71 -10.71 -3.00
N ARG A 3 -6.60 -11.45 -2.34
CA ARG A 3 -6.84 -12.87 -2.65
C ARG A 3 -8.33 -13.16 -2.82
N ARG A 4 -8.66 -13.88 -3.89
CA ARG A 4 -10.03 -14.35 -4.15
C ARG A 4 -10.27 -15.71 -3.50
N THR A 5 -11.41 -15.87 -2.84
CA THR A 5 -11.86 -17.13 -2.24
C THR A 5 -12.58 -18.00 -3.27
N ARG A 6 -12.76 -19.30 -2.98
CA ARG A 6 -13.57 -20.20 -3.83
C ARG A 6 -15.03 -19.75 -3.99
N GLY A 7 -15.57 -19.05 -2.99
CA GLY A 7 -16.92 -18.49 -3.01
C GLY A 7 -17.04 -17.16 -3.77
N GLY A 8 -15.96 -16.69 -4.41
CA GLY A 8 -15.96 -15.47 -5.20
C GLY A 8 -15.79 -14.17 -4.41
N SER A 9 -15.68 -14.24 -3.08
CA SER A 9 -15.34 -13.10 -2.22
C SER A 9 -13.84 -12.82 -2.19
N TYR A 10 -13.46 -11.72 -1.57
CA TYR A 10 -12.07 -11.27 -1.43
C TYR A 10 -11.69 -11.16 0.04
N VAL A 11 -10.43 -11.52 0.31
CA VAL A 11 -9.72 -11.21 1.56
C VAL A 11 -8.79 -10.05 1.26
N LEU A 12 -8.94 -8.97 2.03
CA LEU A 12 -8.13 -7.76 1.93
C LEU A 12 -7.26 -7.60 3.16
N ALA A 13 -6.04 -7.13 2.96
CA ALA A 13 -5.14 -6.73 4.02
C ALA A 13 -4.88 -5.22 3.96
N GLU A 14 -4.86 -4.58 5.13
CA GLU A 14 -4.47 -3.18 5.30
C GLU A 14 -2.94 -3.01 5.19
N LEU A 15 -2.48 -1.76 5.25
CA LEU A 15 -1.06 -1.42 5.08
C LEU A 15 -0.18 -1.98 6.21
N ASP A 16 -0.74 -2.18 7.40
CA ASP A 16 -0.07 -2.80 8.54
C ASP A 16 -0.10 -4.34 8.49
N GLY A 17 -0.73 -4.92 7.46
CA GLY A 17 -0.89 -6.36 7.29
C GLY A 17 -2.08 -6.95 8.04
N SER A 18 -2.86 -6.15 8.77
CA SER A 18 -4.11 -6.59 9.39
C SER A 18 -5.14 -6.98 8.32
N LEU A 19 -6.02 -7.93 8.65
CA LEU A 19 -7.06 -8.39 7.73
C LEU A 19 -8.36 -7.65 8.00
N VAL A 20 -9.05 -7.25 6.93
CA VAL A 20 -10.41 -6.70 7.03
C VAL A 20 -11.33 -7.80 7.56
N GLY A 21 -11.93 -7.57 8.73
CA GLY A 21 -12.71 -8.54 9.49
C GLY A 21 -14.06 -8.97 8.87
N GLY A 22 -14.28 -8.73 7.57
CA GLY A 22 -15.54 -8.99 6.88
C GLY A 22 -15.36 -9.51 5.45
N THR A 23 -16.40 -10.15 4.94
CA THR A 23 -16.42 -10.67 3.56
C THR A 23 -16.57 -9.51 2.57
N VAL A 24 -15.59 -9.36 1.68
CA VAL A 24 -15.66 -8.35 0.61
C VAL A 24 -16.14 -8.99 -0.68
N THR A 25 -17.28 -8.56 -1.21
CA THR A 25 -17.85 -9.10 -2.46
C THR A 25 -17.39 -8.31 -3.69
N GLN A 26 -17.20 -7.00 -3.54
CA GLN A 26 -16.75 -6.11 -4.60
C GLN A 26 -15.89 -4.99 -4.01
N PHE A 27 -14.86 -4.59 -4.74
CA PHE A 27 -14.02 -3.43 -4.44
C PHE A 27 -13.51 -2.83 -5.75
N ARG A 28 -12.92 -1.63 -5.67
CA ARG A 28 -12.17 -1.02 -6.77
C ARG A 28 -10.80 -0.61 -6.27
N VAL A 29 -9.79 -0.81 -7.10
CA VAL A 29 -8.47 -0.23 -6.88
C VAL A 29 -8.45 1.11 -7.59
N ILE A 30 -8.28 2.18 -6.84
CA ILE A 30 -8.07 3.52 -7.41
C ILE A 30 -6.57 3.79 -7.33
N PRO A 31 -5.87 3.93 -8.47
CA PRO A 31 -4.47 4.33 -8.46
C PRO A 31 -4.34 5.64 -7.70
N TYR A 32 -3.41 5.68 -6.76
CA TYR A 32 -3.13 6.91 -6.04
C TYR A 32 -2.42 7.89 -6.98
N HIS A 33 -3.12 8.96 -7.36
CA HIS A 33 -2.50 10.06 -8.08
C HIS A 33 -1.90 11.03 -7.06
N VAL A 34 -0.59 11.27 -7.14
CA VAL A 34 0.09 12.23 -6.27
C VAL A 34 -0.53 13.61 -6.48
N ARG A 35 -1.09 14.20 -5.41
CA ARG A 35 -1.69 15.54 -5.44
C ARG A 35 -0.76 16.62 -4.91
N HIS A 36 0.24 16.23 -4.13
CA HIS A 36 1.22 17.13 -3.53
C HIS A 36 2.54 16.39 -3.33
N SER A 37 3.65 17.06 -3.63
CA SER A 37 4.99 16.56 -3.35
C SER A 37 5.48 17.16 -2.03
N ILE A 38 6.02 16.32 -1.16
CA ILE A 38 6.66 16.76 0.09
C ILE A 38 8.15 16.47 -0.02
N GLU A 39 8.98 17.41 0.44
CA GLU A 39 10.41 17.15 0.58
C GLU A 39 10.63 16.18 1.75
N LEU A 40 11.26 15.05 1.45
CA LEU A 40 11.58 14.06 2.46
C LEU A 40 12.66 14.61 3.40
N PRO A 41 12.49 14.51 4.73
CA PRO A 41 13.50 14.94 5.69
C PRO A 41 14.81 14.17 5.49
N LYS A 42 15.95 14.85 5.56
CA LYS A 42 17.28 14.23 5.35
C LYS A 42 17.54 12.99 6.23
N LYS A 43 16.97 12.96 7.43
CA LYS A 43 17.10 11.86 8.40
C LYS A 43 16.32 10.58 8.02
N ILE A 44 15.44 10.63 7.02
CA ILE A 44 14.61 9.47 6.66
C ILE A 44 15.48 8.31 6.13
N HIS A 45 16.60 8.63 5.47
CA HIS A 45 17.52 7.63 4.92
C HIS A 45 18.25 6.84 6.00
N ASP A 46 18.33 7.37 7.22
CA ASP A 46 18.90 6.67 8.38
C ASP A 46 17.88 5.73 9.05
N LEU A 47 16.58 5.89 8.74
CA LEU A 47 15.47 5.18 9.37
C LEU A 47 14.86 4.10 8.47
N VAL A 48 15.13 4.16 7.17
CA VAL A 48 14.49 3.32 6.16
C VAL A 48 15.56 2.59 5.37
N ASP A 49 15.42 1.27 5.28
CA ASP A 49 16.35 0.39 4.57
C ASP A 49 16.07 0.38 3.04
N VAL A 50 15.95 1.59 2.46
CA VAL A 50 15.66 1.79 1.04
C VAL A 50 16.58 2.88 0.50
N SER A 51 17.22 2.58 -0.64
CA SER A 51 18.19 3.50 -1.23
C SER A 51 17.51 4.83 -1.66
N PRO A 52 18.22 5.98 -1.57
CA PRO A 52 17.69 7.26 -2.06
C PRO A 52 17.37 7.26 -3.56
N GLN A 53 18.01 6.38 -4.34
CA GLN A 53 17.78 6.23 -5.78
C GLN A 53 16.42 5.58 -6.02
N THR A 54 16.14 4.47 -5.32
CA THR A 54 14.83 3.80 -5.37
C THR A 54 13.70 4.73 -4.94
N LEU A 55 13.93 5.58 -3.94
CA LEU A 55 12.94 6.55 -3.47
C LEU A 55 12.61 7.65 -4.50
N LYS A 56 13.50 7.94 -5.44
CA LYS A 56 13.27 8.94 -6.50
C LYS A 56 12.55 8.37 -7.72
N GLU A 57 12.56 7.05 -7.87
CA GLU A 57 11.95 6.34 -9.01
C GLU A 57 10.49 5.95 -8.75
N LEU A 58 10.03 6.04 -7.49
CA LEU A 58 8.66 5.80 -7.04
C LEU A 58 7.80 7.09 -7.12
#